data_AF-A0A7G7UDQ0-F1
#
_entry.id   AF-A0A7G7UDQ0-F1
#
_cell.length_a   1.000
_cell.length_b   1.000
_cell.length_c   1.000
_cell.angle_alpha   90.00
_cell.angle_beta   90.00
_cell.angle_gamma   90.00
#
_symmetry.space_group_name_H-M   'P 1'
#
loop_
_entity.id
_entity.type
_entity.pdbx_description
1 polymer ?
#
loop_
_entity_poly.entity_id
_entity_poly.type
_entity_poly.pdbx_seq_one_letter_code
_entity_poly.pdbx_strand_id
1 'polypeptide(L)'
;MIIVLLIGIVYFNHKNSNSNQSSDKSGGNQSVNTEEKNDQQKAEEYAEKMKPKIKEKLKKDDIHHFVNEITFDKNVSISPMGMIELTGYVNNNPEKFSFDVSLRYGTDKVDSIGYSKDLADRFENWDDFDKEVKEDFLNSLTKEEREQYLKDIGESK
;
A
#
# COMPACT_ATOMS: atom_id res chain seq x y z
N MET A 1 51.55 5.43 -0.63
CA MET A 1 51.28 5.63 -2.08
C MET A 1 49.79 5.86 -2.21
N ILE A 2 49.39 7.11 -2.44
CA ILE A 2 47.98 7.54 -2.46
C ILE A 2 47.53 7.57 -3.92
N ILE A 3 46.54 6.75 -4.27
CA ILE A 3 45.91 6.76 -5.59
C ILE A 3 44.54 7.43 -5.39
N VAL A 4 44.43 8.69 -5.83
CA VAL A 4 43.15 9.42 -5.91
C VAL A 4 42.58 9.15 -7.30
N LEU A 5 41.55 8.31 -7.39
CA LEU A 5 40.78 8.13 -8.62
C LEU A 5 39.57 9.08 -8.60
N LEU A 6 39.76 10.25 -9.22
CA LEU A 6 38.70 11.17 -9.59
C LEU A 6 37.85 10.54 -10.71
N ILE A 7 36.66 10.05 -10.39
CA ILE A 7 35.67 9.64 -11.38
C ILE A 7 34.81 10.87 -11.68
N GLY A 8 35.16 11.57 -12.76
CA GLY A 8 34.37 12.67 -13.31
C GLY A 8 33.13 12.14 -14.02
N ILE A 9 31.97 12.64 -13.61
CA ILE A 9 30.67 12.35 -14.24
C ILE A 9 30.59 13.13 -15.56
N VAL A 10 30.51 12.43 -16.69
CA VAL A 10 30.25 13.04 -18.00
C VAL A 10 28.74 13.05 -18.22
N TYR A 11 28.10 14.21 -18.04
CA TYR A 11 26.74 14.46 -18.51
C TYR A 11 26.75 14.79 -20.00
N PHE A 12 26.17 13.91 -20.81
CA PHE A 12 25.98 14.12 -22.25
C PHE A 12 24.70 14.93 -22.49
N ASN A 13 24.83 16.25 -22.68
CA ASN A 13 23.72 17.09 -23.12
C ASN A 13 23.54 16.96 -24.65
N HIS A 14 22.57 16.16 -25.08
CA HIS A 14 22.14 16.14 -26.49
C HIS A 14 21.19 17.32 -26.74
N LYS A 15 21.76 18.46 -27.15
CA LYS A 15 21.02 19.63 -27.63
C LYS A 15 20.63 19.40 -29.09
N ASN A 16 19.39 18.99 -29.32
CA ASN A 16 18.80 18.98 -30.65
C ASN A 16 18.12 20.34 -30.90
N SER A 17 18.80 21.22 -31.63
CA SER A 17 18.20 22.42 -32.20
C SER A 17 17.64 22.07 -33.58
N ASN A 18 16.32 22.13 -33.74
CA ASN A 18 15.75 22.60 -34.99
C ASN A 18 14.45 23.37 -34.72
N SER A 19 14.46 24.58 -35.27
CA SER A 19 13.50 25.67 -35.18
C SER A 19 12.12 25.33 -35.72
N ASN A 20 11.08 25.88 -35.10
CA ASN A 20 10.08 26.68 -35.81
C ASN A 20 9.43 27.71 -34.86
N GLN A 21 9.22 28.88 -35.42
CA GLN A 21 8.95 30.18 -34.81
C GLN A 21 7.44 30.45 -34.75
N SER A 22 6.90 30.92 -33.61
CA SER A 22 6.18 32.20 -33.53
C SER A 22 5.72 32.55 -32.08
N SER A 23 6.14 33.74 -31.66
CA SER A 23 5.56 34.72 -30.73
C SER A 23 4.45 34.32 -29.72
N ASP A 24 4.74 34.47 -28.42
CA ASP A 24 4.31 35.68 -27.70
C ASP A 24 5.14 35.96 -26.44
N LYS A 25 5.44 37.23 -26.21
CA LYS A 25 6.19 37.74 -25.06
C LYS A 25 5.30 37.73 -23.81
N SER A 26 5.74 37.06 -22.75
CA SER A 26 5.49 37.52 -21.38
C SER A 26 6.69 37.15 -20.53
N GLY A 27 7.25 38.16 -19.86
CA GLY A 27 8.47 38.03 -19.07
C GLY A 27 8.23 37.34 -17.74
N GLY A 28 9.30 36.69 -17.25
CA GLY A 28 9.34 36.08 -15.93
C GLY A 28 10.57 35.21 -15.76
N ASN A 29 11.73 35.84 -15.59
CA ASN A 29 12.90 35.16 -15.04
C ASN A 29 12.58 34.77 -13.58
N GLN A 30 12.13 33.54 -13.38
CA GLN A 30 12.18 32.88 -12.09
C GLN A 30 12.78 31.48 -12.29
N SER A 31 14.11 31.44 -12.29
CA SER A 31 14.85 30.23 -11.97
C SER A 31 14.56 29.89 -10.51
N VAL A 32 13.45 29.19 -10.28
CA VAL A 32 13.13 28.58 -8.98
C VAL A 32 13.82 27.22 -9.00
N ASN A 33 15.10 27.21 -8.61
CA ASN A 33 15.82 26.00 -8.23
C ASN A 33 15.34 25.57 -6.83
N THR A 34 14.09 25.12 -6.74
CA THR A 34 13.69 24.15 -5.73
C THR A 34 13.49 22.87 -6.50
N GLU A 35 14.29 21.84 -6.21
CA GLU A 35 14.00 20.48 -6.67
C GLU A 35 12.70 20.03 -5.99
N GLU A 36 11.56 20.52 -6.49
CA GLU A 36 10.25 20.08 -6.05
C GLU A 36 10.15 18.59 -6.36
N LYS A 37 9.97 17.79 -5.30
CA LYS A 37 9.71 16.36 -5.45
C LYS A 37 8.51 16.17 -6.38
N ASN A 38 8.62 15.22 -7.30
CA ASN A 38 7.48 14.75 -8.08
C ASN A 38 6.37 14.29 -7.12
N ASP A 39 5.11 14.51 -7.48
CA ASP A 39 3.94 14.06 -6.71
C ASP A 39 4.00 12.57 -6.34
N GLN A 40 4.59 11.73 -7.21
CA GLN A 40 4.85 10.32 -6.90
C GLN A 40 5.77 10.14 -5.68
N GLN A 41 6.86 10.89 -5.59
CA GLN A 41 7.79 10.82 -4.46
C GLN A 41 7.12 11.33 -3.17
N LYS A 42 6.27 12.38 -3.27
CA LYS A 42 5.47 12.85 -2.13
C LYS A 42 4.49 11.78 -1.66
N ALA A 43 3.87 11.05 -2.59
CA ALA A 43 2.94 9.96 -2.27
C ALA A 43 3.64 8.80 -1.58
N GLU A 44 4.82 8.38 -2.05
CA GLU A 44 5.63 7.32 -1.43
C GLU A 44 6.07 7.68 -0.01
N GLU A 45 6.58 8.89 0.19
CA GLU A 45 6.96 9.39 1.52
C GLU A 45 5.77 9.46 2.48
N TYR A 46 4.62 9.88 1.96
CA TYR A 46 3.39 9.95 2.73
C TYR A 46 2.88 8.57 3.12
N ALA A 47 2.86 7.62 2.18
CA ALA A 47 2.48 6.24 2.41
C ALA A 47 3.37 5.59 3.49
N GLU A 48 4.69 5.82 3.44
CA GLU A 48 5.63 5.33 4.45
C GLU A 48 5.30 5.88 5.85
N LYS A 49 5.02 7.19 5.94
CA LYS A 49 4.60 7.84 7.19
C LYS A 49 3.28 7.26 7.72
N MET A 50 2.38 6.82 6.85
CA MET A 50 1.06 6.29 7.21
C MET A 50 1.06 4.80 7.58
N LYS A 51 2.11 4.04 7.24
CA LYS A 51 2.22 2.61 7.59
C LYS A 51 1.88 2.27 9.06
N PRO A 52 2.34 3.02 10.09
CA PRO A 52 1.97 2.73 11.47
C PRO A 52 0.45 2.79 11.72
N LYS A 53 -0.25 3.76 11.12
CA LYS A 53 -1.71 3.91 11.27
C LYS A 53 -2.48 2.84 10.52
N ILE A 54 -1.96 2.38 9.38
CA ILE A 54 -2.52 1.23 8.65
C ILE A 54 -2.40 -0.02 9.52
N LYS A 55 -1.22 -0.27 10.11
CA LYS A 55 -1.00 -1.39 11.02
C LYS A 55 -1.95 -1.34 12.22
N GLU A 56 -2.18 -0.16 12.79
CA GLU A 56 -3.12 0.04 13.89
C GLU A 56 -4.57 -0.28 13.49
N LYS A 57 -5.02 0.24 12.34
CA LYS A 57 -6.36 -0.05 11.81
C LYS A 57 -6.54 -1.54 11.58
N LEU A 58 -5.60 -2.18 10.90
CA LEU A 58 -5.65 -3.61 10.60
C LEU A 58 -5.69 -4.47 11.87
N LYS A 59 -4.88 -4.14 12.90
CA LYS A 59 -4.92 -4.82 14.20
C LYS A 59 -6.23 -4.62 14.96
N LYS A 60 -6.91 -3.50 14.75
CA LYS A 60 -8.22 -3.22 15.36
C LYS A 60 -9.32 -4.06 14.71
N ASP A 61 -9.21 -4.30 13.41
CA ASP A 61 -10.17 -5.12 12.66
C ASP A 61 -9.91 -6.63 12.87
N ASP A 62 -8.68 -7.01 13.19
CA ASP A 62 -8.29 -8.38 13.56
C ASP A 62 -8.71 -8.77 14.99
N ILE A 63 -10.00 -9.06 15.14
CA ILE A 63 -10.61 -9.45 16.42
C ILE A 63 -10.13 -10.81 16.94
N HIS A 64 -9.62 -11.68 16.06
CA HIS A 64 -9.19 -13.03 16.39
C HIS A 64 -7.68 -13.16 16.61
N HIS A 65 -6.94 -12.05 16.52
CA HIS A 65 -5.48 -12.02 16.63
C HIS A 65 -4.78 -12.93 15.61
N PHE A 66 -5.37 -13.06 14.42
CA PHE A 66 -4.85 -13.87 13.33
C PHE A 66 -3.55 -13.28 12.74
N VAL A 67 -3.39 -11.96 12.78
CA VAL A 67 -2.30 -11.25 12.11
C VAL A 67 -1.04 -11.23 12.97
N ASN A 68 -0.04 -11.98 12.54
CA ASN A 68 1.26 -12.05 13.19
C ASN A 68 2.28 -11.10 12.54
N GLU A 69 2.28 -11.04 11.21
CA GLU A 69 3.22 -10.24 10.42
C GLU A 69 2.48 -9.46 9.33
N ILE A 70 2.91 -8.22 9.08
CA ILE A 70 2.35 -7.33 8.07
C ILE A 70 3.50 -6.87 7.15
N THR A 71 3.35 -7.15 5.85
CA THR A 71 4.30 -6.75 4.81
C THR A 71 3.62 -5.81 3.84
N PHE A 72 4.26 -4.68 3.55
CA PHE A 72 3.79 -3.71 2.56
C PHE A 72 4.53 -3.93 1.25
N ASP A 73 3.78 -3.88 0.15
CA ASP A 73 4.39 -3.86 -1.17
C ASP A 73 5.13 -2.53 -1.40
N LYS A 74 6.12 -2.55 -2.29
CA LYS A 74 6.92 -1.36 -2.60
C LYS A 74 6.16 -0.35 -3.45
N ASN A 75 5.16 -0.80 -4.19
CA ASN A 75 4.47 0.04 -5.16
C ASN A 75 3.42 0.90 -4.45
N VAL A 76 3.57 2.21 -4.63
CA VAL A 76 2.57 3.21 -4.29
C VAL A 76 2.09 3.82 -5.59
N SER A 77 0.79 4.00 -5.75
CA SER A 77 0.22 4.64 -6.93
C SER A 77 -0.72 5.76 -6.56
N ILE A 78 -0.96 6.67 -7.50
CA ILE A 78 -1.93 7.74 -7.34
C ILE A 78 -3.12 7.43 -8.25
N SER A 79 -4.31 7.25 -7.68
CA SER A 79 -5.51 6.98 -8.46
C SER A 79 -5.92 8.21 -9.28
N PRO A 80 -6.78 8.06 -10.31
CA PRO A 80 -7.30 9.20 -11.08
C PRO A 80 -8.02 10.26 -10.21
N MET A 81 -8.48 9.87 -9.02
CA MET A 81 -9.10 10.77 -8.04
C MET A 81 -8.09 11.45 -7.11
N GLY A 82 -6.79 11.18 -7.28
CA GLY A 82 -5.73 11.72 -6.43
C GLY A 82 -5.56 11.01 -5.10
N MET A 83 -6.13 9.82 -4.93
CA MET A 83 -5.91 8.99 -3.73
C MET A 83 -4.56 8.29 -3.85
N ILE A 84 -3.86 8.15 -2.73
CA ILE A 84 -2.62 7.37 -2.64
C ILE A 84 -3.03 5.93 -2.30
N GLU A 85 -2.75 5.03 -3.23
CA GLU A 85 -3.09 3.61 -3.14
C GLU A 85 -1.82 2.80 -2.87
N LEU A 86 -1.89 1.89 -1.90
CA LEU A 86 -0.83 0.92 -1.61
C LEU A 86 -1.42 -0.43 -1.21
N THR A 87 -0.68 -1.49 -1.45
CA THR A 87 -1.08 -2.87 -1.13
C THR A 87 -0.12 -3.51 -0.13
N GLY A 88 -0.56 -4.60 0.46
CA GLY A 88 0.27 -5.46 1.28
C GLY A 88 -0.41 -6.78 1.57
N TYR A 89 0.21 -7.55 2.45
CA TYR A 89 -0.31 -8.84 2.89
C TYR A 89 0.12 -9.15 4.31
N VAL A 90 -0.54 -10.15 4.90
CA VAL A 90 -0.22 -10.64 6.24
C VAL A 90 0.23 -12.09 6.22
N ASN A 91 0.93 -12.49 7.29
CA ASN A 91 1.35 -13.88 7.54
C ASN A 91 2.10 -14.54 6.36
N ASN A 92 2.85 -13.75 5.60
CA ASN A 92 3.64 -14.19 4.44
C ASN A 92 2.86 -14.95 3.36
N ASN A 93 1.56 -14.65 3.21
CA ASN A 93 0.71 -15.28 2.20
C ASN A 93 -0.01 -14.23 1.34
N PRO A 94 0.68 -13.63 0.34
CA PRO A 94 0.10 -12.59 -0.51
C PRO A 94 -1.07 -13.06 -1.38
N GLU A 95 -1.18 -14.36 -1.67
CA GLU A 95 -2.26 -14.90 -2.50
C GLU A 95 -3.59 -14.97 -1.73
N LYS A 96 -3.53 -15.36 -0.45
CA LYS A 96 -4.73 -15.50 0.38
C LYS A 96 -4.99 -14.30 1.27
N PHE A 97 -3.96 -13.65 1.82
CA PHE A 97 -4.12 -12.68 2.90
C PHE A 97 -3.63 -11.29 2.52
N SER A 98 -4.11 -10.78 1.39
CA SER A 98 -3.77 -9.45 0.89
C SER A 98 -4.76 -8.38 1.38
N PHE A 99 -4.29 -7.14 1.37
CA PHE A 99 -5.08 -5.95 1.64
C PHE A 99 -4.67 -4.80 0.72
N ASP A 100 -5.61 -3.91 0.46
CA ASP A 100 -5.42 -2.67 -0.29
C ASP A 100 -5.82 -1.47 0.59
N VAL A 101 -5.15 -0.35 0.40
CA VAL A 101 -5.35 0.84 1.23
C VAL A 101 -5.41 2.07 0.35
N SER A 102 -6.43 2.89 0.59
CA SER A 102 -6.55 4.22 -0.01
C SER A 102 -6.33 5.29 1.06
N LEU A 103 -5.51 6.28 0.74
CA LEU A 103 -5.18 7.41 1.61
C LEU A 103 -5.40 8.74 0.87
N ARG A 104 -5.97 9.72 1.55
CA ARG A 104 -6.01 11.10 1.08
C ARG A 104 -4.81 11.86 1.62
N TYR A 105 -4.03 12.45 0.71
CA TYR A 105 -2.86 13.23 1.05
C TYR A 105 -3.20 14.37 2.03
N GLY A 106 -2.33 14.57 3.03
CA GLY A 106 -2.51 15.59 4.06
C GLY A 106 -3.53 15.26 5.15
N THR A 107 -4.20 14.10 5.08
CA THR A 107 -5.11 13.64 6.14
C THR A 107 -4.46 12.60 7.04
N ASP A 108 -4.51 12.82 8.34
CA ASP A 108 -3.93 11.88 9.31
C ASP A 108 -4.74 10.58 9.51
N LYS A 109 -5.57 10.19 8.53
CA LYS A 109 -6.49 9.06 8.57
C LYS A 109 -6.22 8.07 7.44
N VAL A 110 -6.56 6.81 7.68
CA VAL A 110 -6.71 5.80 6.62
C VAL A 110 -8.14 5.93 6.11
N ASP A 111 -8.34 6.29 4.83
CA ASP A 111 -9.69 6.49 4.28
C ASP A 111 -10.42 5.16 4.11
N SER A 112 -9.75 4.16 3.56
CA SER A 112 -10.29 2.81 3.41
C SER A 112 -9.20 1.76 3.45
N ILE A 113 -9.58 0.56 3.89
CA ILE A 113 -8.80 -0.66 3.76
C ILE A 113 -9.73 -1.75 3.21
N GLY A 114 -9.34 -2.35 2.10
CA GLY A 114 -9.94 -3.54 1.52
C GLY A 114 -9.15 -4.78 1.90
N TYR A 115 -9.83 -5.92 1.96
CA TYR A 115 -9.21 -7.21 2.28
C TYR A 115 -9.55 -8.21 1.18
N SER A 116 -8.63 -9.14 0.93
CA SER A 116 -8.97 -10.38 0.22
C SER A 116 -10.11 -11.09 0.96
N LYS A 117 -10.93 -11.86 0.22
CA LYS A 117 -12.04 -12.61 0.80
C LYS A 117 -11.55 -13.50 1.95
N ASP A 118 -10.45 -14.22 1.72
CA ASP A 118 -9.84 -15.09 2.71
C ASP A 118 -9.45 -14.32 3.99
N LEU A 119 -8.82 -13.14 3.89
CA LEU A 119 -8.47 -12.35 5.07
C LEU A 119 -9.70 -11.78 5.78
N ALA A 120 -10.67 -11.28 5.02
CA ALA A 120 -11.94 -10.79 5.55
C ALA A 120 -12.66 -11.86 6.37
N ASP A 121 -12.70 -13.10 5.87
CA ASP A 121 -13.31 -14.23 6.58
C ASP A 121 -12.61 -14.48 7.95
N ARG A 122 -11.32 -14.15 8.12
CA ARG A 122 -10.60 -14.27 9.41
C ARG A 122 -10.82 -13.08 10.34
N PHE A 123 -11.44 -11.99 9.87
CA PHE A 123 -11.84 -10.87 10.71
C PHE A 123 -13.33 -10.94 11.06
N GLU A 124 -14.06 -11.89 10.47
CA GLU A 124 -15.50 -12.04 10.65
C GLU A 124 -15.87 -12.34 12.10
N ASN A 125 -16.82 -11.56 12.62
CA ASN A 125 -17.36 -11.77 13.95
C ASN A 125 -18.60 -12.66 13.85
N TRP A 126 -18.41 -13.98 13.95
CA TRP A 126 -19.54 -14.91 13.83
C TRP A 126 -20.61 -14.78 14.93
N ASP A 127 -20.33 -14.06 16.02
CA ASP A 127 -21.34 -13.75 17.05
C ASP A 127 -22.41 -12.77 16.52
N ASP A 128 -22.15 -12.07 15.41
CA ASP A 128 -23.11 -11.18 14.75
C ASP A 128 -24.09 -11.94 13.83
N PHE A 129 -23.92 -13.26 13.67
CA PHE A 129 -24.71 -14.10 12.78
C PHE A 129 -25.39 -15.25 13.53
N ASP A 130 -26.45 -15.80 12.92
CA ASP A 130 -27.03 -17.05 13.40
C ASP A 130 -26.03 -18.21 13.25
N LYS A 131 -26.06 -19.15 14.20
CA LYS A 131 -25.17 -20.32 14.21
C LYS A 131 -25.23 -21.13 12.92
N GLU A 132 -26.41 -21.19 12.29
CA GLU A 132 -26.61 -21.89 11.03
C GLU A 132 -25.77 -21.27 9.90
N VAL A 133 -25.64 -19.94 9.84
CA VAL A 133 -24.83 -19.25 8.83
C VAL A 133 -23.35 -19.59 8.98
N LYS A 134 -22.86 -19.60 10.22
CA LYS A 134 -21.47 -20.02 10.51
C LYS A 134 -21.23 -21.47 10.11
N GLU A 135 -22.12 -22.39 10.51
CA GLU A 135 -21.97 -23.80 10.17
C GLU A 135 -22.06 -24.04 8.65
N ASP A 136 -22.95 -23.35 7.94
CA ASP A 136 -23.04 -23.43 6.48
C ASP A 136 -21.75 -22.96 5.81
N PHE A 137 -21.15 -21.87 6.29
CA PHE A 137 -19.83 -21.44 5.85
C PHE A 137 -18.77 -22.51 6.14
N LEU A 138 -18.68 -23.01 7.36
CA LEU A 138 -17.70 -24.03 7.75
C LEU A 138 -17.86 -25.35 6.98
N ASN A 139 -19.09 -25.71 6.61
CA ASN A 139 -19.41 -26.89 5.81
C ASN A 139 -19.13 -26.69 4.31
N SER A 140 -19.01 -25.45 3.85
CA SER A 140 -18.59 -25.14 2.47
C SER A 140 -17.09 -25.35 2.24
N LEU A 141 -16.30 -25.39 3.31
CA LEU A 141 -14.86 -25.62 3.27
C LEU A 141 -14.53 -27.11 3.16
N THR A 142 -13.37 -27.44 2.58
CA THR A 142 -12.79 -28.78 2.76
C THR A 142 -12.46 -29.03 4.23
N LYS A 143 -12.26 -30.29 4.60
CA LYS A 143 -11.95 -30.66 5.98
C LYS A 143 -10.66 -29.96 6.45
N GLU A 144 -9.63 -29.95 5.62
CA GLU A 144 -8.35 -29.32 5.89
C GLU A 144 -8.46 -27.80 6.03
N GLU A 145 -9.25 -27.16 5.16
CA GLU A 145 -9.50 -25.71 5.22
C GLU A 145 -10.30 -25.34 6.47
N ARG A 146 -11.31 -26.13 6.84
CA ARG A 146 -12.09 -25.91 8.07
C ARG A 146 -11.21 -26.01 9.30
N GLU A 147 -10.37 -27.04 9.40
CA GLU A 147 -9.46 -27.23 10.54
C GLU A 147 -8.47 -26.06 10.66
N GLN A 148 -7.89 -25.63 9.54
CA GLN A 148 -6.98 -24.49 9.54
C GLN A 148 -7.71 -23.18 9.85
N TYR A 149 -8.90 -22.96 9.31
CA TYR A 149 -9.70 -21.77 9.58
C TYR A 149 -10.05 -21.65 11.08
N LEU A 150 -10.54 -22.73 11.70
CA LEU A 150 -10.86 -22.73 13.13
C LEU A 150 -9.62 -22.47 13.99
N LYS A 151 -8.45 -22.95 13.57
CA LYS A 151 -7.19 -22.63 14.23
C LYS A 151 -6.79 -21.16 14.05
N ASP A 152 -6.95 -20.63 12.84
CA ASP A 152 -6.65 -19.23 12.51
C ASP A 152 -7.47 -18.26 13.37
N ILE A 153 -8.74 -18.58 13.64
CA ILE A 153 -9.64 -17.77 14.48
C ILE A 153 -9.61 -18.16 15.98
N GLY A 154 -8.72 -19.05 16.39
CA GLY A 154 -8.55 -19.43 17.81
C GLY A 154 -9.64 -20.33 18.41
N GLU A 155 -10.52 -20.91 17.58
CA GLU A 155 -11.58 -21.83 18.01
C GLU A 155 -11.15 -23.30 18.04
N SER A 156 -9.97 -23.61 17.49
CA SER A 156 -9.32 -24.92 17.59
C SER A 156 -7.86 -24.76 18.04
N LYS A 157 -7.36 -25.71 18.84
CA LYS A 157 -6.00 -25.72 19.38
C LYS A 157 -5.10 -26.71 18.66
#